data_AF-A0A5S6QQ70-F1
#
_entry.id   AF-A0A5S6QQ70-F1
#
_cell.length_a   1.000
_cell.length_b   1.000
_cell.length_c   1.000
_cell.angle_alpha   90.00
_cell.angle_beta   90.00
_cell.angle_gamma   90.00
#
_symmetry.space_group_name_H-M   'P 1'
#
loop_
_entity.id
_entity.type
_entity.pdbx_description
1 polymer ?
#
loop_
_entity_poly.entity_id
_entity_poly.type
_entity_poly.pdbx_seq_one_letter_code
_entity_poly.pdbx_strand_id
1 'polypeptide(L)'
;MKNLLPVVFLCCYNFILLQASNAGAYVSMPERVQVPEELADWDKPFPSYFPQRWTAQCSFEQCDPEMPNSVIAMRFNKKDGAVDRRMVRRMTTQRPKYNVSQGLPLNPSGRTGLMGRGYLPRFGPSHLVKVILIRKQNKTMAYLKTKNGLSFRDDAFATFVANLSSSKLSSKVIAAIRKNPRFHRRDKLLETILHKAEESATKVAADTMPSPLDTDNAWIELTVYIIPCRKRTMNGRWKRMCKAF
;
A
#
# COMPACT_ATOMS: atom_id res chain seq x y z
N MET A 1 -4.84 23.50 4.86
CA MET A 1 -5.12 22.06 4.65
C MET A 1 -5.49 21.75 3.20
N LYS A 2 -6.37 22.54 2.54
CA LYS A 2 -6.76 22.34 1.14
C LYS A 2 -5.58 22.31 0.15
N ASN A 3 -4.54 23.13 0.36
CA ASN A 3 -3.36 23.18 -0.54
C ASN A 3 -2.26 22.14 -0.20
N LEU A 4 -2.39 21.37 0.89
CA LEU A 4 -1.43 20.32 1.23
C LEU A 4 -1.74 19.00 0.52
N LEU A 5 -3.02 18.75 0.22
CA LEU A 5 -3.50 17.52 -0.43
C LEU A 5 -2.89 17.31 -1.83
N PRO A 6 -2.87 18.30 -2.74
CA PRO A 6 -2.32 18.11 -4.08
C PRO A 6 -0.80 17.91 -4.07
N VAL A 7 -0.09 18.66 -3.22
CA VAL A 7 1.38 18.56 -3.07
C VAL A 7 1.79 17.22 -2.46
N VAL A 8 1.07 16.75 -1.43
CA VAL A 8 1.31 15.42 -0.86
C VAL A 8 0.97 14.34 -1.88
N PHE A 9 -0.12 14.47 -2.64
CA PHE A 9 -0.50 13.48 -3.65
C PHE A 9 0.53 13.39 -4.79
N LEU A 10 0.96 14.51 -5.37
CA LEU A 10 1.95 14.54 -6.45
C LEU A 10 3.36 14.13 -5.99
N CYS A 11 3.79 14.58 -4.80
CA CYS A 11 5.06 14.14 -4.23
C CYS A 11 5.03 12.66 -3.84
N CYS A 12 3.92 12.14 -3.33
CA CYS A 12 3.77 10.71 -3.07
C CYS A 12 3.69 9.91 -4.36
N TYR A 13 2.99 10.38 -5.39
CA TYR A 13 2.86 9.68 -6.66
C TYR A 13 4.22 9.47 -7.32
N ASN A 14 4.97 10.55 -7.56
CA ASN A 14 6.31 10.46 -8.18
C ASN A 14 7.32 9.71 -7.28
N PHE A 15 7.27 9.92 -5.97
CA PHE A 15 8.15 9.21 -5.04
C PHE A 15 7.84 7.71 -5.03
N ILE A 16 6.56 7.32 -4.97
CA ILE A 16 6.17 5.91 -4.88
C ILE A 16 6.31 5.20 -6.24
N LEU A 17 6.09 5.87 -7.37
CA LEU A 17 6.46 5.36 -8.69
C LEU A 17 7.95 5.03 -8.75
N LEU A 18 8.82 5.96 -8.30
CA LEU A 18 10.26 5.71 -8.21
C LEU A 18 10.59 4.55 -7.26
N GLN A 19 9.87 4.43 -6.14
CA GLN A 19 10.02 3.30 -5.21
C GLN A 19 9.65 1.95 -5.85
N ALA A 20 8.61 1.93 -6.69
CA ALA A 20 8.15 0.73 -7.37
C ALA A 20 9.13 0.32 -8.49
N SER A 21 9.70 1.28 -9.23
CA SER A 21 10.80 1.05 -10.17
C SER A 21 12.01 0.43 -9.48
N ASN A 22 12.42 0.95 -8.31
CA ASN A 22 13.53 0.39 -7.54
C ASN A 22 13.21 -1.00 -6.96
N ALA A 23 11.96 -1.29 -6.60
CA ALA A 23 11.57 -2.63 -6.17
C ALA A 23 11.68 -3.65 -7.30
N GLY A 24 11.38 -3.25 -8.54
CA GLY A 24 11.59 -4.08 -9.73
C GLY A 24 13.04 -4.48 -9.95
N ALA A 25 14.01 -3.66 -9.54
CA ALA A 25 15.44 -3.97 -9.69
C ALA A 25 15.92 -5.15 -8.84
N TYR A 26 15.20 -5.51 -7.78
CA TYR A 26 15.57 -6.63 -6.89
C TYR A 26 14.91 -7.96 -7.25
N VAL A 27 14.05 -7.98 -8.27
CA VAL A 27 13.27 -9.16 -8.64
C VAL A 27 13.51 -9.42 -10.12
N SER A 28 13.97 -10.63 -10.46
CA SER A 28 14.12 -11.07 -11.86
C SER A 28 12.75 -11.29 -12.50
N MET A 29 12.07 -10.19 -12.82
CA MET A 29 10.81 -10.20 -13.54
C MET A 29 11.08 -10.59 -15.01
N PRO A 30 10.29 -11.50 -15.59
CA PRO A 30 10.41 -11.84 -16.99
C PRO A 30 10.01 -10.66 -17.88
N GLU A 31 10.41 -10.74 -19.16
CA GLU A 31 10.00 -9.77 -20.16
C GLU A 31 8.49 -9.79 -20.37
N ARG A 32 7.89 -8.60 -20.48
CA ARG A 32 6.47 -8.42 -20.71
C ARG A 32 6.18 -8.50 -22.19
N VAL A 33 5.08 -9.14 -22.55
CA VAL A 33 4.51 -9.00 -23.90
C VAL A 33 4.17 -7.53 -24.11
N GLN A 34 4.58 -6.96 -25.24
CA GLN A 34 4.23 -5.59 -25.57
C GLN A 34 2.72 -5.47 -25.78
N VAL A 35 2.10 -4.52 -25.09
CA VAL A 35 0.67 -4.24 -25.16
C VAL A 35 0.51 -2.86 -25.79
N PRO A 36 0.08 -2.76 -27.06
CA PRO A 36 -0.30 -1.49 -27.64
C PRO A 36 -1.39 -0.81 -26.79
N GLU A 37 -1.32 0.50 -26.64
CA GLU A 37 -2.21 1.26 -25.75
C GLU A 37 -3.69 1.04 -26.11
N GLU A 38 -4.00 0.98 -27.40
CA GLU A 38 -5.33 0.71 -27.93
C GLU A 38 -5.85 -0.71 -27.67
N LEU A 39 -4.96 -1.63 -27.29
CA LEU A 39 -5.28 -3.02 -26.93
C LEU A 39 -5.10 -3.28 -25.43
N ALA A 40 -4.82 -2.27 -24.61
CA ALA A 40 -4.68 -2.44 -23.16
C ALA A 40 -6.02 -2.79 -22.50
N ASP A 41 -7.12 -2.19 -22.95
CA ASP A 41 -8.45 -2.43 -22.40
C ASP A 41 -8.93 -3.87 -22.65
N TRP A 42 -9.36 -4.57 -21.60
CA TRP A 42 -9.85 -5.94 -21.65
C TRP A 42 -11.01 -6.15 -22.62
N ASP A 43 -11.84 -5.12 -22.83
CA ASP A 43 -13.00 -5.18 -23.74
C ASP A 43 -12.57 -5.19 -25.21
N LYS A 44 -11.31 -4.82 -25.51
CA LYS A 44 -10.74 -4.92 -26.86
C LYS A 44 -10.27 -6.35 -27.12
N PRO A 45 -10.73 -7.00 -28.22
CA PRO A 45 -10.20 -8.30 -28.62
C PRO A 45 -8.70 -8.20 -28.90
N PHE A 46 -7.92 -9.08 -28.28
CA PHE A 46 -6.49 -9.22 -28.57
C PHE A 46 -6.14 -10.71 -28.65
N PRO A 47 -6.54 -11.43 -29.71
CA PRO A 47 -6.45 -12.89 -29.78
C PRO A 47 -5.02 -13.44 -29.68
N SER A 48 -4.02 -12.64 -30.08
CA SER A 48 -2.60 -13.00 -29.99
C SER A 48 -1.96 -12.67 -28.63
N TYR A 49 -2.75 -12.22 -27.66
CA TYR A 49 -2.24 -11.87 -26.32
C TYR A 49 -2.06 -13.11 -25.45
N PHE A 50 -0.82 -13.61 -25.42
CA PHE A 50 -0.41 -14.77 -24.63
C PHE A 50 0.73 -14.38 -23.66
N PRO A 51 0.45 -13.64 -22.57
CA PRO A 51 1.46 -13.21 -21.64
C PRO A 51 2.05 -14.41 -20.86
N GLN A 52 3.33 -14.34 -20.52
CA GLN A 52 3.94 -15.35 -19.67
C GLN A 52 3.27 -15.37 -18.29
N ARG A 53 3.06 -16.58 -17.75
CA ARG A 53 2.65 -16.74 -16.35
C ARG A 53 3.86 -16.67 -15.44
N TRP A 54 3.80 -15.78 -14.46
CA TRP A 54 4.86 -15.61 -13.49
C TRP A 54 4.35 -15.23 -12.11
N THR A 55 4.93 -15.86 -11.10
CA THR A 55 4.69 -15.59 -9.69
C THR A 55 6.02 -15.74 -8.97
N ALA A 56 6.41 -14.70 -8.21
CA ALA A 56 7.63 -14.76 -7.43
C ALA A 56 7.41 -15.52 -6.11
N GLN A 57 8.51 -16.04 -5.55
CA GLN A 57 8.53 -16.54 -4.18
C GLN A 57 8.04 -15.45 -3.22
N CYS A 58 7.21 -15.85 -2.25
CA CYS A 58 6.62 -14.91 -1.32
C CYS A 58 7.69 -14.17 -0.50
N SER A 59 7.71 -12.85 -0.62
CA SER A 59 8.61 -11.95 0.11
C SER A 59 7.89 -11.15 1.23
N PHE A 60 6.64 -11.52 1.52
CA PHE A 60 5.77 -10.85 2.50
C PHE A 60 5.41 -11.83 3.62
N GLU A 61 4.84 -11.33 4.73
CA GLU A 61 4.40 -12.18 5.85
C GLU A 61 3.44 -13.29 5.41
N GLN A 62 2.58 -12.98 4.43
CA GLN A 62 1.69 -13.94 3.81
C GLN A 62 1.41 -13.53 2.37
N CYS A 63 1.48 -14.50 1.45
CA CYS A 63 1.02 -14.36 0.08
C CYS A 63 -0.10 -15.35 -0.20
N ASP A 64 -0.94 -15.04 -1.19
CA ASP A 64 -1.86 -16.01 -1.74
C ASP A 64 -1.05 -17.16 -2.38
N PRO A 65 -1.46 -18.42 -2.17
CA PRO A 65 -0.84 -19.55 -2.85
C PRO A 65 -1.07 -19.41 -4.36
N GLU A 66 -0.21 -20.05 -5.15
CA GLU A 66 -0.52 -20.21 -6.56
C GLU A 66 -1.82 -21.02 -6.72
N MET A 67 -2.46 -20.87 -7.87
CA MET A 67 -3.78 -21.44 -8.15
C MET A 67 -3.82 -22.88 -8.72
N PRO A 68 -2.81 -23.79 -8.63
CA PRO A 68 -2.92 -25.09 -9.31
C PRO A 68 -3.75 -26.15 -8.54
N ASN A 69 -4.05 -25.96 -7.25
CA ASN A 69 -4.76 -26.95 -6.42
C ASN A 69 -5.93 -26.31 -5.66
N SER A 70 -7.11 -26.27 -6.30
CA SER A 70 -8.32 -25.62 -5.76
C SER A 70 -8.98 -26.44 -4.65
N VAL A 71 -8.55 -26.22 -3.40
CA VAL A 71 -9.39 -26.52 -2.23
C VAL A 71 -10.01 -25.23 -1.65
N ILE A 72 -9.47 -24.05 -2.02
CA ILE A 72 -9.97 -22.75 -1.54
C ILE A 72 -10.21 -21.83 -2.74
N ALA A 73 -11.48 -21.68 -3.12
CA ALA A 73 -11.89 -20.65 -4.08
C ALA A 73 -11.83 -19.26 -3.40
N MET A 74 -10.88 -18.42 -3.83
CA MET A 74 -10.75 -17.04 -3.33
C MET A 74 -12.01 -16.22 -3.64
N ARG A 75 -12.50 -15.46 -2.66
CA ARG A 75 -13.74 -14.66 -2.80
C ARG A 75 -13.44 -13.23 -3.23
N PHE A 76 -13.18 -13.04 -4.51
CA PHE A 76 -12.89 -11.73 -5.10
C PHE A 76 -14.04 -10.71 -4.93
N ASN A 77 -13.70 -9.42 -4.92
CA ASN A 77 -14.63 -8.31 -4.68
C ASN A 77 -15.38 -8.41 -3.32
N LYS A 78 -14.86 -9.17 -2.36
CA LYS A 78 -15.43 -9.35 -1.02
C LYS A 78 -14.33 -9.35 0.05
N LYS A 79 -14.73 -9.28 1.33
CA LYS A 79 -13.85 -9.66 2.43
C LYS A 79 -13.82 -11.19 2.48
N ASP A 80 -12.64 -11.77 2.33
CA ASP A 80 -12.38 -13.20 2.28
C ASP A 80 -11.60 -13.60 3.53
N GLY A 81 -12.33 -13.92 4.60
CA GLY A 81 -11.74 -14.07 5.94
C GLY A 81 -11.03 -12.80 6.39
N ALA A 82 -9.74 -12.90 6.65
CA ALA A 82 -8.89 -11.78 7.08
C ALA A 82 -8.41 -10.88 5.92
N VAL A 83 -8.59 -11.30 4.66
CA VAL A 83 -8.10 -10.58 3.48
C VAL A 83 -9.23 -9.77 2.86
N ASP A 84 -9.08 -8.44 2.75
CA ASP A 84 -10.00 -7.60 1.98
C ASP A 84 -9.61 -7.65 0.49
N ARG A 85 -10.37 -8.40 -0.31
CA ARG A 85 -10.16 -8.53 -1.77
C ARG A 85 -10.98 -7.51 -2.56
N ARG A 86 -11.45 -6.43 -1.94
CA ARG A 86 -12.17 -5.35 -2.63
C ARG A 86 -11.19 -4.23 -2.96
N MET A 87 -11.41 -3.52 -4.07
CA MET A 87 -10.67 -2.28 -4.31
C MET A 87 -10.87 -1.29 -3.16
N VAL A 88 -9.90 -0.40 -2.97
CA VAL A 88 -9.97 0.63 -1.94
C VAL A 88 -11.20 1.52 -2.19
N ARG A 89 -11.89 1.91 -1.12
CA ARG A 89 -12.89 2.98 -1.20
C ARG A 89 -12.16 4.30 -1.45
N ARG A 90 -12.41 4.89 -2.63
CA ARG A 90 -11.85 6.18 -3.07
C ARG A 90 -12.28 7.31 -2.13
N MET A 91 -11.63 8.47 -2.26
CA MET A 91 -12.01 9.67 -1.51
C MET A 91 -13.43 10.15 -1.85
N THR A 92 -13.95 9.81 -3.03
CA THR A 92 -15.33 10.08 -3.49
C THR A 92 -16.38 9.13 -2.92
N THR A 93 -16.04 8.31 -1.93
CA THR A 93 -16.89 7.26 -1.32
C THR A 93 -17.24 6.07 -2.22
N GLN A 94 -16.92 6.16 -3.51
CA GLN A 94 -17.07 5.07 -4.47
C GLN A 94 -16.12 3.92 -4.13
N ARG A 95 -16.59 2.71 -4.42
CA ARG A 95 -15.79 1.48 -4.32
C ARG A 95 -15.91 0.72 -5.63
N PRO A 96 -14.98 0.93 -6.57
CA PRO A 96 -14.98 0.22 -7.84
C PRO A 96 -14.89 -1.30 -7.63
N LYS A 97 -15.35 -2.04 -8.63
CA LYS A 97 -15.19 -3.49 -8.72
C LYS A 97 -14.31 -3.79 -9.94
N TYR A 98 -13.63 -4.92 -9.88
CA TYR A 98 -12.85 -5.44 -11.00
C TYR A 98 -13.50 -6.72 -11.54
N ASN A 99 -13.25 -7.01 -12.80
CA ASN A 99 -13.75 -8.22 -13.45
C ASN A 99 -12.95 -9.44 -13.02
N VAL A 100 -13.60 -10.60 -13.02
CA VAL A 100 -12.97 -11.90 -12.76
C VAL A 100 -13.22 -12.76 -13.99
N SER A 101 -12.15 -13.26 -14.60
CA SER A 101 -12.20 -14.13 -15.77
C SER A 101 -11.39 -15.40 -15.50
N GLN A 102 -11.97 -16.56 -15.83
CA GLN A 102 -11.33 -17.87 -15.61
C GLN A 102 -10.81 -18.07 -14.18
N GLY A 103 -11.54 -17.55 -13.18
CA GLY A 103 -11.17 -17.64 -11.77
C GLY A 103 -10.03 -16.72 -11.36
N LEU A 104 -9.57 -15.80 -12.20
CA LEU A 104 -8.54 -14.81 -11.88
C LEU A 104 -9.10 -13.38 -11.99
N PRO A 105 -8.68 -12.47 -11.10
CA PRO A 105 -9.04 -11.07 -11.23
C PRO A 105 -8.33 -10.47 -12.46
N LEU A 106 -8.99 -9.53 -13.12
CA LEU A 106 -8.41 -8.74 -14.21
C LEU A 106 -8.04 -7.36 -13.68
N ASN A 107 -6.82 -6.91 -13.98
CA ASN A 107 -6.33 -5.61 -13.58
C ASN A 107 -7.24 -4.51 -14.17
N PRO A 108 -7.83 -3.64 -13.34
CA PRO A 108 -8.76 -2.61 -13.80
C PRO A 108 -8.10 -1.56 -14.71
N SER A 109 -6.76 -1.50 -14.74
CA SER A 109 -6.00 -0.61 -15.64
C SER A 109 -5.70 -1.26 -17.00
N GLY A 110 -6.12 -2.50 -17.24
CA GLY A 110 -5.92 -3.22 -18.50
C GLY A 110 -4.82 -4.28 -18.46
N ARG A 111 -4.52 -4.82 -19.64
CA ARG A 111 -3.43 -5.77 -19.91
C ARG A 111 -2.07 -5.14 -19.62
N THR A 112 -1.19 -5.93 -19.01
CA THR A 112 0.14 -5.49 -18.53
C THR A 112 1.29 -6.24 -19.21
N GLY A 113 0.99 -7.23 -20.06
CA GLY A 113 1.98 -8.09 -20.70
C GLY A 113 2.49 -9.24 -19.82
N LEU A 114 1.92 -9.45 -18.63
CA LEU A 114 2.34 -10.50 -17.70
C LEU A 114 1.15 -11.03 -16.88
N MET A 115 0.96 -12.36 -16.82
CA MET A 115 -0.10 -12.97 -16.01
C MET A 115 0.45 -13.62 -14.73
N GLY A 116 -0.44 -13.90 -13.77
CA GLY A 116 -0.11 -14.48 -12.47
C GLY A 116 -0.08 -13.45 -11.34
N ARG A 117 0.26 -13.89 -10.13
CA ARG A 117 0.32 -12.99 -8.95
C ARG A 117 1.52 -12.03 -9.04
N GLY A 118 2.53 -12.40 -9.83
CA GLY A 118 3.78 -11.68 -9.91
C GLY A 118 4.48 -11.59 -8.56
N TYR A 119 5.04 -10.43 -8.26
CA TYR A 119 5.72 -10.18 -6.99
C TYR A 119 4.76 -9.92 -5.84
N LEU A 120 3.57 -9.38 -6.12
CA LEU A 120 2.66 -8.85 -5.11
C LEU A 120 2.10 -9.94 -4.17
N PRO A 121 1.69 -9.60 -2.94
CA PRO A 121 1.24 -10.62 -1.99
C PRO A 121 -0.11 -11.24 -2.36
N ARG A 122 -0.96 -10.57 -3.14
CA ARG A 122 -2.35 -11.00 -3.38
C ARG A 122 -2.68 -11.06 -4.87
N PHE A 123 -3.54 -12.00 -5.25
CA PHE A 123 -4.28 -11.89 -6.50
C PHE A 123 -5.35 -10.79 -6.35
N GLY A 124 -5.38 -9.88 -7.33
CA GLY A 124 -6.23 -8.70 -7.33
C GLY A 124 -5.57 -7.53 -6.60
N PRO A 125 -6.34 -6.73 -5.82
CA PRO A 125 -5.79 -5.57 -5.14
C PRO A 125 -4.88 -5.97 -3.98
N SER A 126 -3.63 -5.54 -4.03
CA SER A 126 -2.68 -5.55 -2.92
C SER A 126 -2.68 -4.18 -2.23
N HIS A 127 -3.24 -4.12 -1.03
CA HIS A 127 -3.40 -2.86 -0.30
C HIS A 127 -2.09 -2.38 0.33
N LEU A 128 -1.51 -1.31 -0.22
CA LEU A 128 -0.35 -0.62 0.33
C LEU A 128 -0.82 0.57 1.17
N VAL A 129 -0.52 0.54 2.47
CA VAL A 129 -0.78 1.67 3.37
C VAL A 129 0.50 2.46 3.56
N LYS A 130 0.42 3.76 3.34
CA LYS A 130 1.50 4.72 3.60
C LYS A 130 1.07 5.71 4.67
N VAL A 131 1.89 5.89 5.69
CA VAL A 131 1.69 6.88 6.75
C VAL A 131 2.66 8.04 6.58
N ILE A 132 2.15 9.26 6.71
CA ILE A 132 2.95 10.49 6.70
C ILE A 132 2.76 11.19 8.03
N LEU A 133 3.86 11.32 8.77
CA LEU A 133 3.87 12.12 9.99
C LEU A 133 4.08 13.58 9.63
N ILE A 134 3.15 14.45 10.06
CA ILE A 134 3.27 15.91 9.83
C ILE A 134 3.39 16.64 11.15
N ARG A 135 4.25 17.65 11.23
CA ARG A 135 4.41 18.51 12.39
C ARG A 135 4.32 19.97 11.97
N LYS A 136 3.43 20.73 12.61
CA LYS A 136 3.40 22.18 12.48
C LYS A 136 4.58 22.80 13.22
N GLN A 137 5.36 23.63 12.52
CA GLN A 137 6.45 24.42 13.07
C GLN A 137 6.19 25.90 12.74
N ASN A 138 5.67 26.66 13.71
CA ASN A 138 5.28 28.07 13.50
C ASN A 138 4.34 28.22 12.28
N LYS A 139 4.75 28.96 11.25
CA LYS A 139 4.01 29.18 9.99
C LYS A 139 4.28 28.10 8.93
N THR A 140 5.14 27.12 9.20
CA THR A 140 5.49 26.05 8.24
C THR A 140 5.00 24.66 8.69
N MET A 141 4.92 23.75 7.73
CA MET A 141 4.61 22.34 7.95
C MET A 141 5.85 21.53 7.61
N ALA A 142 6.30 20.69 8.55
CA ALA A 142 7.36 19.71 8.32
C ALA A 142 6.75 18.31 8.24
N TYR A 143 7.33 17.43 7.44
CA TYR A 143 6.96 16.01 7.39
C TYR A 143 8.21 15.15 7.47
N LEU A 144 8.05 13.92 7.95
CA LEU A 144 9.15 12.96 7.99
C LEU A 144 9.35 12.36 6.59
N LYS A 145 10.57 12.46 6.07
CA LYS A 145 10.99 11.87 4.79
C LYS A 145 12.28 11.08 5.03
N THR A 146 12.43 9.95 4.35
CA THR A 146 13.70 9.22 4.29
C THR A 146 14.70 10.01 3.44
N LYS A 147 15.98 10.04 3.86
CA LYS A 147 17.02 10.82 3.17
C LYS A 147 17.28 10.32 1.75
N ASN A 148 17.26 9.01 1.57
CA ASN A 148 17.45 8.34 0.28
C ASN A 148 16.09 7.78 -0.13
N GLY A 149 15.69 7.94 -1.39
CA GLY A 149 14.44 7.39 -1.91
C GLY A 149 14.44 5.87 -1.77
N LEU A 150 13.92 5.37 -0.65
CA LEU A 150 13.83 3.95 -0.34
C LEU A 150 12.88 3.26 -1.32
N SER A 151 12.91 1.95 -1.45
CA SER A 151 11.78 1.22 -2.03
C SER A 151 10.62 1.19 -1.01
N PHE A 152 9.38 0.89 -1.41
CA PHE A 152 8.29 0.71 -0.44
C PHE A 152 8.60 -0.44 0.54
N ARG A 153 9.48 -1.38 0.15
CA ARG A 153 9.95 -2.48 0.99
C ARG A 153 10.78 -1.92 2.15
N ASP A 154 11.63 -0.93 1.89
CA ASP A 154 12.55 -0.37 2.89
C ASP A 154 11.93 0.82 3.64
N ASP A 155 10.85 1.38 3.12
CA ASP A 155 10.10 2.45 3.74
C ASP A 155 9.36 1.94 4.98
N ALA A 156 9.90 2.24 6.17
CA ALA A 156 9.29 1.85 7.43
C ALA A 156 7.84 2.35 7.57
N PHE A 157 7.45 3.45 6.90
CA PHE A 157 6.09 3.99 6.99
C PHE A 157 5.16 3.50 5.88
N ALA A 158 5.62 2.57 5.03
CA ALA A 158 4.80 1.89 4.06
C ALA A 158 4.71 0.39 4.41
N THR A 159 3.53 -0.20 4.25
CA THR A 159 3.36 -1.65 4.43
C THR A 159 2.18 -2.16 3.63
N PHE A 160 2.31 -3.37 3.08
CA PHE A 160 1.13 -4.08 2.60
C PHE A 160 0.33 -4.58 3.80
N VAL A 161 -1.00 -4.48 3.70
CA VAL A 161 -1.93 -4.96 4.72
C VAL A 161 -2.93 -5.92 4.10
N ALA A 162 -3.31 -6.96 4.86
CA ALA A 162 -4.36 -7.87 4.42
C ALA A 162 -5.74 -7.19 4.42
N ASN A 163 -5.98 -6.21 5.30
CA ASN A 163 -7.25 -5.51 5.41
C ASN A 163 -7.03 -4.08 5.87
N LEU A 164 -7.63 -3.10 5.18
CA LEU A 164 -7.49 -1.68 5.49
C LEU A 164 -8.07 -1.24 6.85
N SER A 165 -8.84 -2.10 7.52
CA SER A 165 -9.29 -1.88 8.91
C SER A 165 -8.27 -2.33 9.96
N SER A 166 -7.15 -2.95 9.56
CA SER A 166 -6.07 -3.29 10.48
C SER A 166 -5.33 -2.05 10.96
N SER A 167 -4.29 -2.27 11.78
CA SER A 167 -3.29 -1.24 12.11
C SER A 167 -2.80 -0.53 10.84
N LYS A 168 -2.73 0.80 10.91
CA LYS A 168 -2.25 1.69 9.85
C LYS A 168 -0.72 1.83 9.92
N LEU A 169 -0.16 1.72 11.11
CA LEU A 169 1.29 1.74 11.33
C LEU A 169 1.88 0.37 11.01
N SER A 170 3.05 0.35 10.38
CA SER A 170 3.73 -0.91 10.07
C SER A 170 4.30 -1.56 11.34
N SER A 171 4.48 -2.88 11.28
CA SER A 171 5.20 -3.64 12.31
C SER A 171 6.62 -3.12 12.50
N LYS A 172 7.29 -2.65 11.44
CA LYS A 172 8.62 -2.02 11.48
C LYS A 172 8.63 -0.76 12.34
N VAL A 173 7.65 0.13 12.17
CA VAL A 173 7.52 1.36 12.95
C VAL A 173 7.21 1.04 14.41
N ILE A 174 6.26 0.12 14.66
CA ILE A 174 5.90 -0.30 16.02
C ILE A 174 7.13 -0.91 16.72
N ALA A 175 7.89 -1.78 16.03
CA ALA A 175 9.09 -2.39 16.57
C ALA A 175 10.20 -1.37 16.86
N ALA A 176 10.42 -0.40 15.97
CA ALA A 176 11.40 0.67 16.16
C ALA A 176 11.06 1.51 17.40
N ILE A 177 9.78 1.83 17.62
CA ILE A 177 9.34 2.59 18.80
C ILE A 177 9.47 1.75 20.07
N ARG A 178 9.10 0.46 20.03
CA ARG A 178 9.25 -0.46 21.18
C ARG A 178 10.69 -0.57 21.66
N LYS A 179 11.65 -0.55 20.72
CA LYS A 179 13.10 -0.58 21.03
C LYS A 179 13.64 0.74 21.59
N ASN A 180 12.87 1.83 21.56
CA ASN A 180 13.35 3.13 22.03
C ASN A 180 13.45 3.13 23.58
N PRO A 181 14.65 3.42 24.15
CA PRO A 181 14.87 3.40 25.60
C PRO A 181 13.89 4.27 26.41
N ARG A 182 13.31 5.30 25.79
CA ARG A 182 12.30 6.17 26.44
C ARG A 182 11.03 5.44 26.86
N PHE A 183 10.73 4.30 26.25
CA PHE A 183 9.56 3.48 26.54
C PHE A 183 9.90 2.19 27.30
N HIS A 184 11.14 2.01 27.75
CA HIS A 184 11.50 0.88 28.60
C HIS A 184 10.59 0.82 29.85
N ARG A 185 9.97 -0.35 30.08
CA ARG A 185 8.96 -0.59 31.15
C ARG A 185 7.76 0.36 31.12
N ARG A 186 7.38 0.87 29.95
CA ARG A 186 6.25 1.81 29.77
C ARG A 186 5.26 1.32 28.71
N ASP A 187 4.99 0.02 28.67
CA ASP A 187 4.17 -0.61 27.63
C ASP A 187 2.76 -0.02 27.55
N LYS A 188 2.10 0.20 28.69
CA LYS A 188 0.77 0.84 28.74
C LYS A 188 0.76 2.23 28.11
N LEU A 189 1.82 3.02 28.34
CA LEU A 189 1.95 4.35 27.74
C LEU A 189 2.19 4.23 26.23
N LEU A 190 3.03 3.29 25.82
CA LEU A 190 3.34 3.04 24.41
C LEU A 190 2.09 2.65 23.63
N GLU A 191 1.34 1.66 24.10
CA GLU A 191 0.08 1.23 23.47
C GLU A 191 -0.92 2.39 23.39
N THR A 192 -1.01 3.22 24.43
CA THR A 192 -1.84 4.44 24.40
C THR A 192 -1.39 5.43 23.33
N ILE A 193 -0.07 5.59 23.11
CA ILE A 193 0.48 6.50 22.10
C ILE A 193 0.21 5.96 20.69
N LEU A 194 0.44 4.66 20.46
CA LEU A 194 0.20 4.02 19.16
C LEU A 194 -1.28 4.09 18.79
N HIS A 195 -2.16 3.72 19.72
CA HIS A 195 -3.61 3.81 19.53
C HIS A 195 -4.05 5.23 19.13
N LYS A 196 -3.63 6.24 19.91
CA LYS A 196 -3.96 7.64 19.62
C LYS A 196 -3.40 8.13 18.29
N ALA A 197 -2.21 7.66 17.90
CA ALA A 197 -1.64 7.99 16.60
C ALA A 197 -2.56 7.47 15.48
N GLU A 198 -2.98 6.21 15.57
CA GLU A 198 -3.87 5.60 14.57
C GLU A 198 -5.28 6.17 14.54
N GLU A 199 -5.84 6.56 15.69
CA GLU A 199 -7.11 7.27 15.78
C GLU A 199 -7.03 8.66 15.14
N SER A 200 -5.91 9.35 15.31
CA SER A 200 -5.70 10.68 14.72
C SER A 200 -5.40 10.65 13.22
N ALA A 201 -5.21 9.47 12.65
CA ALA A 201 -4.84 9.28 11.26
C ALA A 201 -5.98 9.69 10.32
N THR A 202 -5.73 10.68 9.47
CA THR A 202 -6.68 11.16 8.47
C THR A 202 -6.31 10.59 7.11
N LYS A 203 -7.23 9.87 6.46
CA LYS A 203 -7.04 9.42 5.07
C LYS A 203 -7.02 10.63 4.15
N VAL A 204 -6.01 10.75 3.30
CA VAL A 204 -5.87 11.87 2.35
C VAL A 204 -5.80 11.42 0.90
N ALA A 205 -5.46 10.16 0.65
CA ALA A 205 -5.46 9.57 -0.67
C ALA A 205 -5.87 8.10 -0.58
N ALA A 206 -6.57 7.62 -1.60
CA ALA A 206 -6.94 6.22 -1.75
C ALA A 206 -7.24 5.96 -3.23
N ASP A 207 -6.30 5.35 -3.94
CA ASP A 207 -6.43 5.10 -5.37
C ASP A 207 -5.64 3.85 -5.84
N THR A 208 -5.93 3.38 -7.06
CA THR A 208 -5.11 2.38 -7.74
C THR A 208 -3.81 3.08 -8.14
N MET A 209 -2.70 2.41 -7.87
CA MET A 209 -1.39 2.99 -8.09
C MET A 209 -0.69 2.18 -9.18
N PRO A 210 -0.53 2.74 -10.40
CA PRO A 210 0.24 2.11 -11.45
C PRO A 210 1.63 1.75 -10.94
N SER A 211 2.07 0.54 -11.23
CA SER A 211 3.34 0.03 -10.74
C SER A 211 3.96 -0.94 -11.75
N PRO A 212 5.29 -0.93 -11.94
CA PRO A 212 5.99 -1.95 -12.72
C PRO A 212 5.82 -3.37 -12.16
N LEU A 213 5.33 -3.51 -10.93
CA LEU A 213 5.01 -4.79 -10.30
C LEU A 213 3.60 -5.30 -10.65
N ASP A 214 2.77 -4.49 -11.29
CA ASP A 214 1.41 -4.87 -11.66
C ASP A 214 1.45 -5.96 -12.72
N THR A 215 0.59 -6.96 -12.57
CA THR A 215 0.33 -7.98 -13.57
C THR A 215 -1.12 -7.85 -14.04
N ASP A 216 -1.52 -8.71 -14.96
CA ASP A 216 -2.91 -8.85 -15.38
C ASP A 216 -3.82 -9.27 -14.23
N ASN A 217 -3.25 -9.90 -13.18
CA ASN A 217 -4.01 -10.51 -12.09
C ASN A 217 -3.66 -10.02 -10.70
N ALA A 218 -2.79 -9.01 -10.57
CA ALA A 218 -2.43 -8.42 -9.29
C ALA A 218 -1.97 -6.98 -9.49
N TRP A 219 -2.41 -6.06 -8.63
CA TRP A 219 -2.04 -4.66 -8.71
C TRP A 219 -1.99 -3.99 -7.34
N ILE A 220 -1.43 -2.78 -7.27
CA ILE A 220 -1.34 -2.04 -6.00
C ILE A 220 -2.52 -1.08 -5.82
N GLU A 221 -3.13 -1.11 -4.65
CA GLU A 221 -4.08 -0.08 -4.18
C GLU A 221 -3.43 0.71 -3.03
N LEU A 222 -3.10 1.98 -3.28
CA LEU A 222 -2.46 2.84 -2.31
C LEU A 222 -3.50 3.53 -1.42
N THR A 223 -3.28 3.51 -0.10
CA THR A 223 -3.97 4.39 0.85
C THR A 223 -2.97 5.20 1.65
N VAL A 224 -3.08 6.53 1.59
CA VAL A 224 -2.21 7.45 2.34
C VAL A 224 -2.97 8.03 3.54
N TYR A 225 -2.39 7.87 4.72
CA TYR A 225 -2.84 8.49 5.95
C TYR A 225 -1.85 9.55 6.42
N ILE A 226 -2.38 10.66 6.92
CA ILE A 226 -1.61 11.68 7.63
C ILE A 226 -1.87 11.55 9.13
N ILE A 227 -0.80 11.45 9.92
CA ILE A 227 -0.86 11.51 11.38
C ILE A 227 -0.27 12.85 11.84
N PRO A 228 -1.08 13.75 12.42
CA PRO A 228 -0.62 15.05 12.88
C PRO A 228 0.09 14.98 14.24
N CYS A 229 1.37 15.35 14.26
CA CYS A 229 2.16 15.63 15.44
C CYS A 229 1.72 16.95 16.10
N ARG A 230 0.62 16.93 16.87
CA ARG A 230 0.13 18.13 17.56
C ARG A 230 1.00 18.47 18.77
N LYS A 231 1.45 19.73 18.85
CA LYS A 231 1.85 20.38 20.11
C LYS A 231 0.62 21.14 20.63
N ARG A 232 -0.16 20.61 21.57
CA ARG A 232 -1.01 21.50 22.38
C ARG A 232 -1.17 21.01 23.81
N THR A 233 -1.26 22.00 24.68
CA THR A 233 -1.27 22.03 26.15
C THR A 233 -2.61 21.57 26.71
N MET A 234 -2.61 20.37 27.30
CA MET A 234 -3.28 20.05 28.57
C MET A 234 -2.52 18.84 29.12
N ASN A 235 -1.85 19.02 30.27
CA ASN A 235 -1.10 17.99 31.01
C ASN A 235 -0.02 17.24 30.23
N GLY A 236 1.00 17.92 29.68
CA GLY A 236 2.36 17.37 29.41
C GLY A 236 2.53 16.08 28.55
N ARG A 237 1.46 15.44 28.09
CA ARG A 237 1.45 14.05 27.60
C ARG A 237 1.58 13.91 26.08
N TRP A 238 1.46 15.00 25.32
CA TRP A 238 1.46 14.96 23.84
C TRP A 238 2.77 15.39 23.17
N LYS A 239 3.77 15.89 23.92
CA LYS A 239 5.13 16.16 23.38
C LYS A 239 5.85 14.88 22.90
N ARG A 240 5.29 13.68 23.14
CA ARG A 240 5.99 12.38 23.07
C ARG A 240 5.69 11.55 21.82
N MET A 241 4.59 11.78 21.12
CA MET A 241 4.18 10.93 19.98
C MET A 241 5.23 10.98 18.85
N CYS A 242 5.52 12.15 18.29
CA CYS A 242 6.57 12.30 17.26
C CYS A 242 7.99 12.50 17.81
N LYS A 243 8.18 12.25 19.11
CA LYS A 243 9.52 12.00 19.68
C LYS A 243 9.77 10.49 19.83
N ALA A 244 8.75 9.67 19.60
CA ALA A 244 8.79 8.23 19.62
C ALA A 244 9.19 7.68 18.24
N PHE A 245 8.58 8.26 17.18
CA PHE A 245 9.00 8.16 15.78
C PHE A 245 10.23 9.04 15.53
#